data_AF-A0A3S1BFJ2-F1
#
_entry.id   AF-A0A3S1BFJ2-F1
#
_cell.length_a   1.000
_cell.length_b   1.000
_cell.length_c   1.000
_cell.angle_alpha   90.00
_cell.angle_beta   90.00
_cell.angle_gamma   90.00
#
_symmetry.space_group_name_H-M   'P 1'
#
loop_
_entity.id
_entity.type
_entity.pdbx_description
1 polymer ?
#
loop_
_entity_poly.entity_id
_entity_poly.type
_entity_poly.pdbx_seq_one_letter_code
_entity_poly.pdbx_strand_id
1 'polypeptide(L)'
;FLVAVSVQAVERDGPYGSYGLGTFYVNLKEADKRSTFTIKPLTLHEAYPGHHYQDCYSQHFDIPLYRAKPLMGRLYSVPFHFPVYTAYAEGWALYAEYLGEEMGLYDGPYDKFGRYVSEIFRACRLVVDSGIHAFNWNRTQAIDFLRGYSDFPESQLEAEVDRYITAPGQACAYKVGEIKIRHMREKAHNSLGPLFDVREFHHQILQVGYVPLDILQEVVDDWVRSLLYPGSPETVNDDDKKSVKDKNDDNDDDDEEEDGDVTRVTVQYGKLRSGTTPGPSGNTFSLTALVSLQLLSSLLVATTSCVSAKQGMLLLRTLGAGVTCVLFSWL
;
A
#
# COMPACT_ATOMS: atom_id res chain seq x y z
N PHE A 1 -12.87 -2.09 10.99
CA PHE A 1 -13.49 -0.87 10.47
C PHE A 1 -13.29 -0.88 8.96
N LEU A 2 -14.35 -0.77 8.15
CA LEU A 2 -14.26 -0.83 6.69
C LEU A 2 -14.93 0.44 6.14
N VAL A 3 -14.12 1.32 5.55
CA VAL A 3 -14.58 2.47 4.78
C VAL A 3 -14.91 2.00 3.36
N ALA A 4 -16.04 2.40 2.79
CA ALA A 4 -16.35 2.01 1.42
C ALA A 4 -15.37 2.68 0.44
N VAL A 5 -14.87 1.91 -0.53
CA VAL A 5 -14.14 2.42 -1.68
C VAL A 5 -15.11 2.64 -2.84
N SER A 6 -15.03 3.80 -3.49
CA SER A 6 -15.77 4.04 -4.73
C SER A 6 -14.99 3.47 -5.91
N VAL A 7 -15.66 2.82 -6.86
CA VAL A 7 -15.01 2.31 -8.09
C VAL A 7 -15.54 3.10 -9.27
N GLN A 8 -14.64 3.67 -10.09
CA GLN A 8 -15.02 4.49 -11.24
C GLN A 8 -14.24 4.07 -12.49
N ALA A 9 -14.94 3.97 -13.61
CA ALA A 9 -14.31 3.77 -14.91
C ALA A 9 -13.75 5.10 -15.45
N VAL A 10 -12.57 5.05 -16.06
CA VAL A 10 -11.96 6.18 -16.77
C VAL A 10 -11.39 5.74 -18.11
N GLU A 11 -11.29 6.65 -19.07
CA GLU A 11 -10.61 6.40 -20.35
C GLU A 11 -9.54 7.47 -20.55
N ARG A 12 -8.26 7.08 -20.38
CA ARG A 12 -7.12 8.01 -20.52
C ARG A 12 -5.83 7.28 -20.83
N ASP A 13 -4.82 8.02 -21.28
CA ASP A 13 -3.45 7.53 -21.28
C ASP A 13 -2.94 7.33 -19.83
N GLY A 14 -2.13 6.30 -19.63
CA GLY A 14 -1.55 5.96 -18.32
C GLY A 14 -1.91 4.57 -17.80
N PRO A 15 -1.76 4.33 -16.48
CA PRO A 15 -1.81 3.00 -15.89
C PRO A 15 -3.21 2.37 -15.96
N TYR A 16 -3.25 1.05 -15.73
CA TYR A 16 -4.50 0.27 -15.74
C TYR A 16 -5.44 0.64 -14.58
N GLY A 17 -4.88 0.98 -13.43
CA GLY A 17 -5.63 1.48 -12.28
C GLY A 17 -4.88 2.60 -11.59
N SER A 18 -5.62 3.34 -10.76
CA SER A 18 -5.05 4.29 -9.83
C SER A 18 -6.03 4.56 -8.70
N TYR A 19 -5.52 4.87 -7.52
CA TYR A 19 -6.32 5.29 -6.38
C TYR A 19 -6.15 6.79 -6.07
N GLY A 20 -7.24 7.42 -5.61
CA GLY A 20 -7.21 8.77 -5.06
C GLY A 20 -8.55 9.20 -4.46
N LEU A 21 -8.51 9.92 -3.34
CA LEU A 21 -9.68 10.49 -2.66
C LEU A 21 -10.79 9.45 -2.39
N GLY A 22 -10.43 8.25 -1.90
CA GLY A 22 -11.40 7.20 -1.62
C GLY A 22 -11.99 6.51 -2.86
N THR A 23 -11.40 6.76 -4.04
CA THR A 23 -11.86 6.20 -5.31
C THR A 23 -10.76 5.38 -5.97
N PHE A 24 -11.09 4.13 -6.32
CA PHE A 24 -10.33 3.27 -7.21
C PHE A 24 -10.81 3.49 -8.64
N TYR A 25 -9.95 4.08 -9.48
CA TYR A 25 -10.21 4.30 -10.89
C TYR A 25 -9.69 3.11 -11.71
N VAL A 26 -10.54 2.55 -12.57
CA VAL A 26 -10.19 1.47 -13.51
C VAL A 26 -10.17 2.05 -14.92
N ASN A 27 -9.02 1.94 -15.59
CA ASN A 27 -8.85 2.47 -16.94
C ASN A 27 -9.37 1.46 -17.97
N LEU A 28 -10.42 1.86 -18.69
CA LEU A 28 -11.08 1.06 -19.72
C LEU A 28 -10.63 1.45 -21.14
N LYS A 29 -9.61 2.29 -21.29
CA LYS A 29 -9.00 2.57 -22.59
C LYS A 29 -8.46 1.27 -23.20
N GLU A 30 -9.01 0.91 -24.36
CA GLU A 30 -8.73 -0.34 -25.08
C GLU A 30 -8.92 -1.60 -24.20
N ALA A 31 -10.00 -1.64 -23.42
CA ALA A 31 -10.29 -2.75 -22.50
C ALA A 31 -10.31 -4.14 -23.18
N ASP A 32 -10.68 -4.20 -24.47
CA ASP A 32 -10.67 -5.42 -25.28
C ASP A 32 -9.27 -5.98 -25.55
N LYS A 33 -8.23 -5.14 -25.40
CA LYS A 33 -6.81 -5.53 -25.57
C LYS A 33 -6.11 -5.85 -24.25
N ARG A 34 -6.81 -5.74 -23.11
CA ARG A 34 -6.21 -5.93 -21.79
C ARG A 34 -6.59 -7.29 -21.20
N SER A 35 -5.58 -7.99 -20.71
CA SER A 35 -5.80 -9.22 -19.96
C SER A 35 -6.41 -8.92 -18.58
N THR A 36 -7.36 -9.76 -18.15
CA THR A 36 -8.07 -9.59 -16.87
C THR A 36 -7.33 -10.19 -15.67
N PHE A 37 -6.32 -11.04 -15.87
CA PHE A 37 -5.67 -11.76 -14.78
C PHE A 37 -5.00 -10.83 -13.74
N THR A 38 -4.61 -9.61 -14.12
CA THR A 38 -4.00 -8.63 -13.18
C THR A 38 -5.03 -7.85 -12.37
N ILE A 39 -6.34 -8.04 -12.58
CA ILE A 39 -7.35 -7.24 -11.89
C ILE A 39 -7.43 -7.53 -10.39
N LYS A 40 -7.23 -8.80 -9.99
CA LYS A 40 -7.19 -9.18 -8.56
C LYS A 40 -6.02 -8.51 -7.82
N PRO A 41 -4.75 -8.68 -8.24
CA PRO A 41 -3.65 -7.98 -7.58
C PRO A 41 -3.83 -6.45 -7.63
N LEU A 42 -4.30 -5.89 -8.75
CA LEU A 42 -4.60 -4.46 -8.84
C LEU A 42 -5.67 -4.02 -7.82
N THR A 43 -6.70 -4.82 -7.59
CA THR A 43 -7.74 -4.51 -6.60
C THR A 43 -7.17 -4.52 -5.17
N LEU A 44 -6.28 -5.47 -4.85
CA LEU A 44 -5.59 -5.49 -3.56
C LEU A 44 -4.68 -4.28 -3.38
N HIS A 45 -4.01 -3.87 -4.46
CA HIS A 45 -3.10 -2.72 -4.51
C HIS A 45 -3.84 -1.40 -4.25
N GLU A 46 -4.93 -1.16 -4.96
CA GLU A 46 -5.61 0.15 -4.95
C GLU A 46 -6.65 0.28 -3.83
N ALA A 47 -7.28 -0.83 -3.44
CA ALA A 47 -8.38 -0.84 -2.48
C ALA A 47 -7.97 -1.48 -1.15
N TYR A 48 -8.46 -2.71 -0.88
CA TYR A 48 -8.23 -3.42 0.36
C TYR A 48 -7.31 -4.62 0.13
N PRO A 49 -6.21 -4.78 0.88
CA PRO A 49 -5.73 -3.94 1.99
C PRO A 49 -4.69 -2.86 1.58
N GLY A 50 -4.58 -2.49 0.31
CA GLY A 50 -3.59 -1.53 -0.21
C GLY A 50 -3.89 -0.05 0.07
N HIS A 51 -3.76 0.80 -0.95
CA HIS A 51 -3.76 2.27 -0.82
C HIS A 51 -4.98 2.81 -0.07
N HIS A 52 -6.19 2.39 -0.45
CA HIS A 52 -7.39 2.87 0.23
C HIS A 52 -7.41 2.54 1.72
N TYR A 53 -7.03 1.30 2.07
CA TYR A 53 -6.97 0.89 3.46
C TYR A 53 -5.89 1.65 4.23
N GLN A 54 -4.70 1.83 3.65
CA GLN A 54 -3.59 2.58 4.25
C GLN A 54 -3.99 4.03 4.57
N ASP A 55 -4.59 4.71 3.61
CA ASP A 55 -5.10 6.07 3.77
C ASP A 55 -6.17 6.15 4.85
N CYS A 56 -7.14 5.25 4.82
CA CYS A 56 -8.23 5.28 5.79
C CYS A 56 -7.72 4.93 7.19
N TYR A 57 -6.81 3.97 7.31
CA TYR A 57 -6.31 3.50 8.59
C TYR A 57 -5.53 4.61 9.33
N SER A 58 -4.57 5.24 8.65
CA SER A 58 -3.74 6.30 9.24
C SER A 58 -4.55 7.52 9.69
N GLN A 59 -5.66 7.84 9.00
CA GLN A 59 -6.56 8.96 9.36
C GLN A 59 -7.32 8.77 10.69
N HIS A 60 -7.29 7.57 11.30
CA HIS A 60 -7.89 7.34 12.61
C HIS A 60 -6.98 7.77 13.77
N PHE A 61 -5.72 8.08 13.48
CA PHE A 61 -4.72 8.43 14.48
C PHE A 61 -4.48 9.93 14.47
N ASP A 62 -4.12 10.45 15.64
CA ASP A 62 -3.73 11.85 15.79
C ASP A 62 -2.30 12.03 15.29
N ILE A 63 -2.15 12.14 13.97
CA ILE A 63 -0.88 12.37 13.28
C ILE A 63 -0.94 13.68 12.49
N PRO A 64 0.19 14.38 12.30
CA PRO A 64 0.23 15.61 11.53
C PRO A 64 -0.36 15.45 10.12
N LEU A 65 -1.10 16.47 9.65
CA LEU A 65 -1.82 16.42 8.38
C LEU A 65 -0.94 16.08 7.17
N TYR A 66 0.33 16.50 7.18
CA TYR A 66 1.27 16.17 6.10
C TYR A 66 1.60 14.65 6.08
N ARG A 67 1.58 13.95 7.21
CA ARG A 67 1.73 12.49 7.26
C ARG A 67 0.43 11.76 6.95
N ALA A 68 -0.72 12.34 7.31
CA ALA A 68 -2.02 11.73 7.07
C ALA A 68 -2.50 11.84 5.61
N LYS A 69 -2.13 12.91 4.91
CA LYS A 69 -2.66 13.25 3.57
C LYS A 69 -1.58 13.80 2.63
N PRO A 70 -0.54 13.01 2.31
CA PRO A 70 0.64 13.51 1.62
C PRO A 70 0.43 13.82 0.14
N LEU A 71 -0.69 13.45 -0.47
CA LEU A 71 -0.89 13.62 -1.92
C LEU A 71 -1.86 14.74 -2.28
N MET A 72 -2.52 15.36 -1.30
CA MET A 72 -3.75 16.14 -1.54
C MET A 72 -3.76 17.52 -0.86
N GLY A 73 -2.64 17.94 -0.27
CA GLY A 73 -2.52 19.24 0.41
C GLY A 73 -1.83 20.31 -0.45
N ARG A 74 -2.20 21.58 -0.25
CA ARG A 74 -1.47 22.75 -0.80
C ARG A 74 0.04 22.70 -0.47
N LEU A 75 0.41 22.01 0.61
CA LEU A 75 1.79 21.76 1.05
C LEU A 75 2.61 20.89 0.07
N TYR A 76 1.97 20.15 -0.82
CA TYR A 76 2.61 19.31 -1.86
C TYR A 76 2.52 19.94 -3.25
N SER A 77 1.93 21.14 -3.32
CA SER A 77 1.89 21.94 -4.54
C SER A 77 3.08 22.89 -4.56
N VAL A 78 3.60 23.16 -5.76
CA VAL A 78 4.66 24.13 -6.00
C VAL A 78 4.32 25.46 -5.29
N PRO A 79 5.27 26.07 -4.53
CA PRO A 79 6.70 25.74 -4.45
C PRO A 79 7.09 24.67 -3.41
N PHE A 80 6.17 24.21 -2.56
CA PHE A 80 6.49 23.27 -1.48
C PHE A 80 6.41 21.82 -1.97
N HIS A 81 7.52 21.10 -1.86
CA HIS A 81 7.63 19.68 -2.18
C HIS A 81 7.92 18.90 -0.89
N PHE A 82 6.92 18.72 -0.04
CA PHE A 82 7.04 17.66 0.96
C PHE A 82 7.22 16.33 0.21
N PRO A 83 8.17 15.47 0.64
CA PRO A 83 8.46 14.24 -0.09
C PRO A 83 7.21 13.37 -0.15
N VAL A 84 6.82 13.01 -1.38
CA VAL A 84 5.87 11.92 -1.60
C VAL A 84 6.63 10.66 -1.23
N TYR A 85 6.34 10.11 -0.05
CA TYR A 85 6.95 8.90 0.50
C TYR A 85 6.56 7.65 -0.32
N THR A 86 6.88 7.67 -1.62
CA THR A 86 6.46 6.73 -2.65
C THR A 86 6.87 5.32 -2.28
N ALA A 87 8.08 5.15 -1.74
CA ALA A 87 8.55 3.83 -1.33
C ALA A 87 7.72 3.23 -0.19
N TYR A 88 7.21 4.05 0.74
CA TYR A 88 6.29 3.59 1.77
C TYR A 88 4.91 3.27 1.19
N ALA A 89 4.33 4.20 0.43
CA ALA A 89 3.00 4.08 -0.15
C ALA A 89 2.90 2.87 -1.09
N GLU A 90 3.72 2.86 -2.12
CA GLU A 90 3.74 1.83 -3.15
C GLU A 90 4.31 0.51 -2.64
N GLY A 91 5.23 0.59 -1.66
CA GLY A 91 5.75 -0.59 -0.98
C GLY A 91 4.68 -1.31 -0.16
N TRP A 92 3.83 -0.56 0.54
CA TRP A 92 2.68 -1.12 1.26
C TRP A 92 1.69 -1.76 0.29
N ALA A 93 1.33 -1.08 -0.80
CA ALA A 93 0.39 -1.59 -1.77
C ALA A 93 0.90 -2.87 -2.47
N LEU A 94 2.20 -2.97 -2.78
CA LEU A 94 2.79 -4.22 -3.26
C LEU A 94 2.86 -5.31 -2.19
N TYR A 95 3.13 -4.93 -0.93
CA TYR A 95 3.08 -5.87 0.17
C TYR A 95 1.66 -6.42 0.37
N ALA A 96 0.62 -5.63 0.11
CA ALA A 96 -0.78 -6.06 0.12
C ALA A 96 -1.09 -7.07 -0.99
N GLU A 97 -0.53 -6.91 -2.19
CA GLU A 97 -0.63 -7.92 -3.27
C GLU A 97 -0.02 -9.26 -2.85
N TYR A 98 1.13 -9.24 -2.19
CA TYR A 98 1.77 -10.42 -1.60
C TYR A 98 0.91 -11.04 -0.49
N LEU A 99 0.36 -10.22 0.41
CA LEU A 99 -0.50 -10.64 1.52
C LEU A 99 -1.76 -11.37 1.01
N GLY A 100 -2.27 -11.00 -0.17
CA GLY A 100 -3.39 -11.71 -0.80
C GLY A 100 -3.17 -13.22 -0.94
N GLU A 101 -1.93 -13.68 -1.10
CA GLU A 101 -1.62 -15.11 -1.17
C GLU A 101 -1.69 -15.76 0.21
N GLU A 102 -1.16 -15.12 1.25
CA GLU A 102 -1.27 -15.60 2.63
C GLU A 102 -2.73 -15.59 3.14
N MET A 103 -3.54 -14.66 2.65
CA MET A 103 -4.97 -14.57 2.94
C MET A 103 -5.82 -15.56 2.13
N GLY A 104 -5.25 -16.26 1.15
CA GLY A 104 -5.97 -17.20 0.29
C GLY A 104 -6.94 -16.53 -0.69
N LEU A 105 -6.67 -15.30 -1.16
CA LEU A 105 -7.54 -14.55 -2.08
C LEU A 105 -7.34 -14.89 -3.56
N TYR A 106 -6.28 -15.64 -3.87
CA TYR A 106 -6.00 -16.15 -5.20
C TYR A 106 -6.49 -17.60 -5.27
N ASP A 107 -7.61 -17.82 -5.98
CA ASP A 107 -8.39 -19.07 -5.91
C ASP A 107 -7.70 -20.23 -6.64
N GLY A 108 -6.75 -19.94 -7.54
CA GLY A 108 -6.05 -20.95 -8.30
C GLY A 108 -4.89 -20.43 -9.15
N PRO A 109 -4.32 -21.28 -10.02
CA PRO A 109 -3.14 -20.95 -10.82
C PRO A 109 -3.30 -19.71 -11.70
N TYR A 110 -4.51 -19.46 -12.22
CA TYR A 110 -4.78 -18.30 -13.06
C TYR A 110 -4.65 -16.97 -12.30
N ASP A 111 -5.17 -16.90 -11.08
CA ASP A 111 -5.07 -15.71 -10.25
C ASP A 111 -3.65 -15.49 -9.74
N LYS A 112 -2.96 -16.59 -9.36
CA LYS A 112 -1.56 -16.56 -8.97
C LYS A 112 -0.67 -16.11 -10.13
N PHE A 113 -0.95 -16.57 -11.34
CA PHE A 113 -0.27 -16.10 -12.55
C PHE A 113 -0.40 -14.58 -12.68
N GLY A 114 -1.60 -14.04 -12.53
CA GLY A 114 -1.80 -12.59 -12.57
C GLY A 114 -1.03 -11.82 -11.49
N ARG A 115 -0.98 -12.35 -10.27
CA ARG A 115 -0.12 -11.81 -9.19
C ARG A 115 1.35 -11.79 -9.59
N TYR A 116 1.86 -12.90 -10.12
CA TYR A 116 3.28 -13.01 -10.53
C TYR A 116 3.60 -12.11 -11.72
N VAL A 117 2.68 -11.93 -12.67
CA VAL A 117 2.86 -10.97 -13.77
C VAL A 117 2.98 -9.54 -13.22
N SER A 118 2.11 -9.13 -12.30
CA SER A 118 2.22 -7.83 -11.63
C SER A 118 3.54 -7.68 -10.87
N GLU A 119 3.95 -8.71 -10.13
CA GLU A 119 5.18 -8.70 -9.33
C GLU A 119 6.45 -8.60 -10.20
N ILE A 120 6.53 -9.40 -11.27
CA ILE A 120 7.65 -9.35 -12.23
C ILE A 120 7.72 -7.98 -12.88
N PHE A 121 6.59 -7.42 -13.30
CA PHE A 121 6.57 -6.09 -13.92
C PHE A 121 7.14 -5.01 -12.97
N ARG A 122 6.82 -5.07 -11.67
CA ARG A 122 7.37 -4.17 -10.65
C ARG A 122 8.85 -4.46 -10.35
N ALA A 123 9.31 -5.70 -10.47
CA ALA A 123 10.74 -6.02 -10.39
C ALA A 123 11.52 -5.48 -11.60
N CYS A 124 10.95 -5.59 -12.81
CA CYS A 124 11.55 -5.05 -14.02
C CYS A 124 11.76 -3.53 -13.94
N ARG A 125 10.92 -2.80 -13.20
CA ARG A 125 11.11 -1.36 -12.96
C ARG A 125 12.45 -1.04 -12.29
N LEU A 126 12.93 -1.87 -11.36
CA LEU A 126 14.26 -1.69 -10.76
C LEU A 126 15.36 -1.75 -11.82
N VAL A 127 15.25 -2.70 -12.75
CA VAL A 127 16.24 -2.93 -13.80
C VAL A 127 16.17 -1.84 -14.86
N VAL A 128 14.98 -1.47 -15.31
CA VAL A 128 14.81 -0.50 -16.40
C VAL A 128 15.17 0.91 -15.94
N ASP A 129 14.71 1.33 -14.77
CA ASP A 129 14.99 2.68 -14.25
C ASP A 129 16.48 2.86 -13.97
N SER A 130 17.13 1.91 -13.29
CA SER A 130 18.59 1.93 -13.12
C SER A 130 19.34 1.75 -14.44
N GLY A 131 18.81 0.93 -15.35
CA GLY A 131 19.32 0.74 -16.70
C GLY A 131 19.46 2.07 -17.44
N ILE A 132 18.38 2.85 -17.47
CA ILE A 132 18.33 4.17 -18.11
C ILE A 132 19.26 5.16 -17.38
N HIS A 133 19.13 5.28 -16.06
CA HIS A 133 19.71 6.40 -15.31
C HIS A 133 21.12 6.16 -14.76
N ALA A 134 21.58 4.91 -14.70
CA ALA A 134 22.91 4.54 -14.18
C ALA A 134 23.75 3.70 -15.14
N PHE A 135 23.13 2.96 -16.07
CA PHE A 135 23.82 2.04 -16.98
C PHE A 135 23.71 2.43 -18.47
N ASN A 136 23.31 3.67 -18.77
CA ASN A 136 23.24 4.25 -20.12
C ASN A 136 22.37 3.45 -21.11
N TRP A 137 21.30 2.80 -20.64
CA TRP A 137 20.33 2.21 -21.56
C TRP A 137 19.59 3.30 -22.32
N ASN A 138 19.45 3.13 -23.63
CA ASN A 138 18.54 3.95 -24.42
C ASN A 138 17.08 3.46 -24.28
N ARG A 139 16.13 4.29 -24.72
CA ARG A 139 14.69 4.00 -24.68
C ARG A 139 14.35 2.64 -25.29
N THR A 140 14.94 2.30 -26.44
CA THR A 140 14.68 1.02 -27.13
C THR A 140 15.11 -0.17 -26.29
N GLN A 141 16.29 -0.14 -25.68
CA GLN A 141 16.77 -1.20 -24.79
C GLN A 141 15.83 -1.41 -23.58
N ALA A 142 15.33 -0.31 -23.00
CA ALA A 142 14.37 -0.35 -21.90
C ALA A 142 13.04 -1.02 -22.31
N ILE A 143 12.49 -0.65 -23.47
CA ILE A 143 11.25 -1.24 -24.00
C ILE A 143 11.45 -2.72 -24.34
N ASP A 144 12.54 -3.04 -25.04
CA ASP A 144 12.88 -4.41 -25.44
C ASP A 144 13.03 -5.33 -24.21
N PHE A 145 13.63 -4.81 -23.13
CA PHE A 145 13.71 -5.54 -21.87
C PHE A 145 12.31 -5.83 -21.30
N LEU A 146 11.43 -4.83 -21.17
CA LEU A 146 10.07 -5.05 -20.65
C LEU A 146 9.26 -6.02 -21.51
N ARG A 147 9.43 -5.95 -22.84
CA ARG A 147 8.77 -6.86 -23.79
C ARG A 147 9.18 -8.32 -23.56
N GLY A 148 10.40 -8.56 -23.11
CA GLY A 148 10.89 -9.91 -22.78
C GLY A 148 10.28 -10.50 -21.50
N TYR A 149 9.69 -9.69 -20.62
CA TYR A 149 9.20 -10.09 -19.29
C TYR A 149 7.72 -9.82 -19.04
N SER A 150 7.00 -9.25 -20.01
CA SER A 150 5.57 -8.95 -19.88
C SER A 150 4.83 -9.16 -21.20
N ASP A 151 3.53 -9.45 -21.10
CA ASP A 151 2.61 -9.56 -22.23
C ASP A 151 1.76 -8.30 -22.43
N PHE A 152 2.19 -7.18 -21.84
CA PHE A 152 1.48 -5.92 -21.94
C PHE A 152 1.54 -5.34 -23.35
N PRO A 153 0.49 -4.60 -23.77
CA PRO A 153 0.47 -3.94 -25.07
C PRO A 153 1.68 -3.02 -25.26
N GLU A 154 2.24 -2.98 -26.46
CA GLU A 154 3.41 -2.14 -26.79
C GLU A 154 3.21 -0.69 -26.37
N SER A 155 2.03 -0.13 -26.63
CA SER A 155 1.66 1.24 -26.23
C SER A 155 1.76 1.49 -24.72
N GLN A 156 1.48 0.48 -23.90
CA GLN A 156 1.64 0.56 -22.44
C GLN A 156 3.12 0.50 -22.03
N LEU A 157 3.92 -0.34 -22.69
CA LEU A 157 5.36 -0.43 -22.42
C LEU A 157 6.07 0.88 -22.76
N GLU A 158 5.77 1.46 -23.92
CA GLU A 158 6.28 2.76 -24.35
C GLU A 158 5.93 3.86 -23.35
N ALA A 159 4.66 3.95 -22.96
CA ALA A 159 4.19 4.97 -22.01
C ALA A 159 4.86 4.84 -20.63
N GLU A 160 5.11 3.61 -20.16
CA GLU A 160 5.80 3.38 -18.89
C GLU A 160 7.29 3.73 -19.00
N VAL A 161 7.98 3.38 -20.09
CA VAL A 161 9.39 3.78 -20.29
C VAL A 161 9.53 5.29 -20.39
N ASP A 162 8.66 5.96 -21.13
CA ASP A 162 8.66 7.43 -21.22
C ASP A 162 8.45 8.06 -19.84
N ARG A 163 7.57 7.48 -19.02
CA ARG A 163 7.39 7.88 -17.62
C ARG A 163 8.68 7.71 -16.81
N TYR A 164 9.37 6.57 -16.92
CA TYR A 164 10.62 6.31 -16.19
C TYR A 164 11.73 7.30 -16.58
N ILE A 165 11.80 7.70 -17.85
CA ILE A 165 12.75 8.73 -18.32
C ILE A 165 12.48 10.08 -17.64
N THR A 166 11.21 10.46 -17.48
CA THR A 166 10.83 11.77 -16.92
C THR A 166 10.80 11.83 -15.39
N ALA A 167 10.81 10.69 -14.69
CA ALA A 167 10.72 10.63 -13.23
C ALA A 167 11.74 9.62 -12.63
N PRO A 168 13.05 9.95 -12.65
CA PRO A 168 14.11 9.03 -12.21
C PRO A 168 13.90 8.52 -10.78
N GLY A 169 14.07 7.23 -10.55
CA GLY A 169 14.02 6.59 -9.23
C GLY A 169 12.60 6.30 -8.71
N GLN A 170 11.56 6.97 -9.21
CA GLN A 170 10.19 6.76 -8.76
C GLN A 170 9.73 5.31 -9.03
N ALA A 171 10.10 4.74 -10.17
CA ALA A 171 9.75 3.39 -10.55
C ALA A 171 10.41 2.33 -9.64
N CYS A 172 11.60 2.62 -9.12
CA CYS A 172 12.31 1.75 -8.17
C CYS A 172 11.63 1.68 -6.80
N ALA A 173 11.00 2.79 -6.38
CA ALA A 173 10.43 2.95 -5.04
C ALA A 173 9.46 1.84 -4.65
N TYR A 174 8.64 1.37 -5.60
CA TYR A 174 7.68 0.28 -5.45
C TYR A 174 8.32 -0.96 -4.80
N LYS A 175 9.25 -1.60 -5.52
CA LYS A 175 9.81 -2.89 -5.10
C LYS A 175 10.82 -2.73 -3.96
N VAL A 176 11.54 -1.60 -3.89
CA VAL A 176 12.38 -1.26 -2.73
C VAL A 176 11.55 -1.20 -1.45
N GLY A 177 10.40 -0.54 -1.50
CA GLY A 177 9.45 -0.44 -0.40
C GLY A 177 8.92 -1.80 0.06
N GLU A 178 8.42 -2.60 -0.87
CA GLU A 178 7.89 -3.94 -0.56
C GLU A 178 8.98 -4.83 0.09
N ILE A 179 10.18 -4.87 -0.50
CA ILE A 179 11.30 -5.66 0.03
C ILE A 179 11.63 -5.22 1.45
N LYS A 180 11.69 -3.91 1.71
CA LYS A 180 11.98 -3.38 3.05
C LYS A 180 10.89 -3.78 4.05
N ILE A 181 9.61 -3.64 3.71
CA ILE A 181 8.49 -4.03 4.59
C ILE A 181 8.52 -5.53 4.89
N ARG A 182 8.75 -6.37 3.87
CA ARG A 182 8.87 -7.83 4.06
C ARG A 182 10.06 -8.19 4.93
N HIS A 183 11.20 -7.54 4.74
CA HIS A 183 12.38 -7.74 5.57
C HIS A 183 12.14 -7.35 7.04
N MET A 184 11.49 -6.21 7.29
CA MET A 184 11.10 -5.80 8.65
C MET A 184 10.15 -6.81 9.30
N ARG A 185 9.16 -7.31 8.53
CA ARG A 185 8.24 -8.35 9.00
C ARG A 185 8.97 -9.63 9.40
N GLU A 186 9.87 -10.11 8.54
CA GLU A 186 10.66 -11.32 8.77
C GLU A 186 11.56 -11.16 10.01
N LYS A 187 12.25 -10.03 10.13
CA LYS A 187 13.07 -9.71 11.31
C LYS A 187 12.23 -9.70 12.59
N ALA A 188 11.08 -9.00 12.59
CA ALA A 188 10.19 -8.95 13.74
C ALA A 188 9.64 -10.33 14.11
N HIS A 189 9.22 -11.12 13.12
CA HIS A 189 8.77 -12.51 13.33
C HIS A 189 9.87 -13.37 13.97
N ASN A 190 11.09 -13.30 13.45
CA ASN A 190 12.22 -14.09 13.96
C ASN A 190 12.64 -13.65 15.36
N SER A 191 12.58 -12.36 15.68
CA SER A 191 12.92 -11.83 17.00
C SER A 191 11.86 -12.12 18.07
N LEU A 192 10.57 -11.98 17.73
CA LEU A 192 9.47 -12.10 18.69
C LEU A 192 8.97 -13.56 18.84
N GLY A 193 9.16 -14.41 17.83
CA GLY A 193 8.72 -15.79 17.84
C GLY A 193 7.23 -15.91 18.20
N PRO A 194 6.84 -16.65 19.26
CA PRO A 194 5.45 -16.76 19.69
C PRO A 194 4.75 -15.45 20.05
N LEU A 195 5.50 -14.37 20.33
CA LEU A 195 4.94 -13.05 20.62
C LEU A 195 4.57 -12.27 19.36
N PHE A 196 4.97 -12.73 18.16
CA PHE A 196 4.68 -12.04 16.92
C PHE A 196 3.20 -12.16 16.54
N ASP A 197 2.52 -11.02 16.43
CA ASP A 197 1.22 -10.91 15.75
C ASP A 197 1.38 -10.05 14.49
N VAL A 198 1.03 -10.62 13.34
CA VAL A 198 1.07 -9.92 12.05
C VAL A 198 0.13 -8.70 12.04
N ARG A 199 -0.98 -8.74 12.77
CA ARG A 199 -1.91 -7.62 12.87
C ARG A 199 -1.29 -6.45 13.62
N GLU A 200 -0.51 -6.74 14.66
CA GLU A 200 0.23 -5.72 15.40
C GLU A 200 1.36 -5.14 14.54
N PHE A 201 2.06 -5.97 13.77
CA PHE A 201 3.03 -5.49 12.78
C PHE A 201 2.36 -4.53 11.76
N HIS A 202 1.22 -4.92 11.18
CA HIS A 202 0.46 -4.03 10.26
C HIS A 202 -0.01 -2.75 10.96
N HIS A 203 -0.44 -2.84 12.22
CA HIS A 203 -0.80 -1.67 13.01
C HIS A 203 0.37 -0.70 13.13
N GLN A 204 1.58 -1.17 13.48
CA GLN A 204 2.78 -0.33 13.55
C GLN A 204 3.10 0.34 12.22
N ILE A 205 2.99 -0.39 11.11
CA ILE A 205 3.28 0.13 9.77
C ILE A 205 2.29 1.22 9.34
N LEU A 206 1.01 1.09 9.70
CA LEU A 206 -0.06 1.94 9.18
C LEU A 206 -0.40 3.13 10.08
N GLN A 207 -0.31 2.99 11.41
CA GLN A 207 -0.73 4.04 12.34
C GLN A 207 0.11 5.32 12.24
N VAL A 208 1.36 5.18 11.79
CA VAL A 208 2.31 6.29 11.68
C VAL A 208 2.05 7.19 10.47
N GLY A 209 1.13 6.81 9.58
CA GLY A 209 0.94 7.49 8.30
C GLY A 209 2.22 7.49 7.47
N TYR A 210 2.32 8.43 6.54
CA TYR A 210 3.40 8.40 5.57
C TYR A 210 4.71 8.95 6.13
N VAL A 211 5.76 8.13 6.07
CA VAL A 211 7.11 8.40 6.58
C VAL A 211 8.19 7.79 5.67
N PRO A 212 9.46 8.21 5.76
CA PRO A 212 10.58 7.49 5.14
C PRO A 212 10.68 6.05 5.67
N LEU A 213 11.22 5.15 4.84
CA LEU A 213 11.39 3.75 5.22
C LEU A 213 12.32 3.53 6.42
N ASP A 214 13.29 4.41 6.65
CA ASP A 214 14.20 4.32 7.79
C ASP A 214 13.49 4.65 9.10
N ILE A 215 12.65 5.70 9.10
CA ILE A 215 11.78 6.05 10.24
C ILE A 215 10.75 4.94 10.49
N LEU A 216 10.20 4.36 9.42
CA LEU A 216 9.29 3.22 9.55
C LEU A 216 9.98 2.02 10.21
N GLN A 217 11.26 1.80 9.88
CA GLN A 217 12.04 0.75 10.50
C GLN A 217 12.29 1.01 11.99
N GLU A 218 12.64 2.24 12.37
CA GLU A 218 12.79 2.62 13.77
C GLU A 218 11.52 2.32 14.58
N VAL A 219 10.35 2.68 14.05
CA VAL A 219 9.04 2.38 14.67
C VAL A 219 8.86 0.88 14.92
N VAL A 220 9.18 0.04 13.92
CA VAL A 220 9.05 -1.42 14.05
C VAL A 220 10.07 -1.98 15.04
N ASP A 221 11.33 -1.52 14.98
CA ASP A 221 12.40 -1.96 15.86
C ASP A 221 12.12 -1.57 17.33
N ASP A 222 11.55 -0.39 17.57
CA ASP A 222 11.11 0.08 18.89
C ASP A 222 9.94 -0.74 19.43
N TRP A 223 8.93 -1.03 18.60
CA TRP A 223 7.84 -1.93 18.97
C TRP A 223 8.35 -3.31 19.37
N VAL A 224 9.23 -3.91 18.55
CA VAL A 224 9.87 -5.20 18.86
C VAL A 224 10.63 -5.13 20.19
N ARG A 225 11.43 -4.08 20.40
CA ARG A 225 12.18 -3.88 21.66
C ARG A 225 11.26 -3.79 22.87
N SER A 226 10.13 -3.08 22.74
CA SER A 226 9.16 -2.89 23.82
C SER A 226 8.54 -4.22 24.30
N LEU A 227 8.36 -5.18 23.39
CA LEU A 227 7.82 -6.50 23.70
C LEU A 227 8.88 -7.44 24.29
N LEU A 228 10.13 -7.34 23.85
CA LEU A 228 11.22 -8.16 24.36
C LEU A 228 11.70 -7.72 25.74
N TYR A 229 11.66 -6.42 26.03
CA TYR A 229 12.19 -5.84 27.26
C TYR A 229 11.20 -4.88 27.93
N PRO A 230 10.06 -5.40 28.45
CA PRO A 230 9.05 -4.57 29.09
C PRO A 230 9.62 -3.86 30.33
N GLY A 231 9.55 -2.53 30.35
CA GLY A 231 10.04 -1.70 31.46
C GLY A 231 11.46 -1.14 31.30
N SER A 232 12.10 -1.37 30.15
CA SER A 232 13.35 -0.66 29.79
C SER A 232 13.03 0.82 29.54
N PRO A 233 13.83 1.78 30.06
CA PRO A 233 13.69 3.18 29.65
C PRO A 233 13.88 3.28 28.13
N GLU A 234 13.04 4.10 27.48
CA GLU A 234 13.25 4.48 26.07
C GLU A 234 14.70 4.94 25.93
N THR A 235 15.44 4.33 25.01
CA THR A 235 16.85 4.63 24.80
C THR A 235 16.99 6.10 24.44
N VAL A 236 17.53 6.88 25.37
CA VAL A 236 18.16 8.17 25.07
C VAL A 236 19.22 7.89 24.01
N ASN A 237 19.13 8.58 22.87
CA ASN A 237 20.09 8.45 21.78
C ASN A 237 21.53 8.56 22.30
N ASP A 238 22.42 7.73 21.75
CA ASP A 238 23.82 7.54 22.14
C ASP A 238 24.73 8.79 21.92
N ASP A 239 24.14 9.97 21.70
CA ASP A 239 24.87 11.24 21.54
C ASP A 239 25.41 11.81 22.86
N ASP A 240 24.92 11.35 24.01
CA ASP A 240 25.40 11.78 25.34
C ASP A 240 26.66 11.04 25.85
N LYS A 241 27.22 10.10 25.08
CA LYS A 241 28.48 9.41 25.44
C LYS A 241 29.77 10.11 24.96
N LYS A 242 29.70 11.40 24.64
CA LYS A 242 30.90 12.26 24.48
C LYS A 242 30.93 13.39 25.52
N SER A 243 30.79 13.07 26.80
CA SER A 243 31.09 14.03 27.87
C SER A 243 31.77 13.40 29.09
N VAL A 244 32.59 12.35 28.88
CA VAL A 244 33.57 11.91 29.89
C VAL A 244 34.86 11.51 29.21
N LYS A 245 35.62 12.49 28.71
CA LYS A 245 37.08 12.43 28.62
C LYS A 245 37.66 13.82 28.42
N ASP A 246 38.70 14.07 29.22
CA ASP A 246 39.62 15.21 29.23
C ASP A 246 39.08 16.56 29.70
N LYS A 247 39.13 16.72 31.04
CA LYS A 247 39.56 17.99 31.62
C LYS A 247 41.06 18.10 31.38
N ASN A 248 41.49 19.09 30.59
CA ASN A 248 42.68 19.90 30.84
C ASN A 248 42.73 21.09 29.86
N ASP A 249 42.78 22.26 30.47
CA ASP A 249 43.48 23.50 30.11
C ASP A 249 43.16 24.28 28.81
N ASP A 250 42.85 25.55 29.11
CA ASP A 250 43.23 26.79 28.43
C ASP A 250 42.43 27.34 27.23
N ASN A 251 41.66 28.38 27.58
CA ASN A 251 41.60 29.73 27.00
C ASN A 251 40.99 30.02 25.61
N ASP A 252 40.31 31.17 25.65
CA ASP A 252 40.05 32.18 24.62
C ASP A 252 38.74 32.14 23.80
N ASP A 253 37.96 33.20 24.09
CA ASP A 253 37.21 34.11 23.21
C ASP A 253 35.93 33.67 22.49
N ASP A 254 34.84 34.31 22.95
CA ASP A 254 33.76 35.00 22.22
C ASP A 254 33.27 34.41 20.88
N ASP A 255 32.00 33.99 20.86
CA ASP A 255 31.00 34.56 19.96
C ASP A 255 29.58 34.11 20.38
N GLU A 256 28.69 35.11 20.51
CA GLU A 256 27.25 34.97 20.78
C GLU A 256 26.53 34.43 19.54
N GLU A 257 25.64 33.43 19.70
CA GLU A 257 24.53 33.22 18.77
C GLU A 257 23.29 32.63 19.47
N GLU A 258 22.13 33.18 19.10
CA GLU A 258 20.83 33.14 19.78
C GLU A 258 20.18 31.75 19.94
N ASP A 259 19.50 31.61 21.08
CA ASP A 259 18.69 30.49 21.53
C ASP A 259 17.40 30.34 20.71
N GLY A 260 17.30 29.26 19.93
CA GLY A 260 16.10 28.85 19.22
C GLY A 260 15.44 27.67 19.93
N ASP A 261 14.39 27.95 20.71
CA ASP A 261 13.57 26.96 21.43
C ASP A 261 12.92 25.95 20.46
N VAL A 262 13.52 24.75 20.35
CA VAL A 262 12.92 23.60 19.66
C VAL A 262 12.08 22.83 20.66
N THR A 263 10.78 23.16 20.73
CA THR A 263 9.81 22.37 21.48
C THR A 263 9.70 20.96 20.88
N ARG A 264 10.37 19.98 21.51
CA ARG A 264 10.27 18.56 21.14
C ARG A 264 8.95 17.98 21.66
N VAL A 265 8.13 17.46 20.74
CA VAL A 265 6.87 16.77 21.05
C VAL A 265 7.17 15.31 21.39
N THR A 266 6.96 14.94 22.66
CA THR A 266 7.00 13.54 23.12
C THR A 266 5.67 12.86 22.81
N VAL A 267 5.67 11.79 22.02
CA VAL A 267 4.47 10.98 21.73
C VAL A 267 4.32 9.93 22.83
N GLN A 268 3.29 10.05 23.67
CA GLN A 268 2.92 8.98 24.60
C GLN A 268 1.94 8.00 23.95
N TYR A 269 2.29 6.72 23.95
CA TYR A 269 1.41 5.65 23.53
C TYR A 269 0.30 5.43 24.57
N GLY A 270 -0.95 5.56 24.14
CA GLY A 270 -2.14 5.32 24.96
C GLY A 270 -2.27 3.84 25.34
N LYS A 271 -2.19 3.54 26.64
CA LYS A 271 -2.43 2.21 27.21
C LYS A 271 -3.90 1.81 27.00
N LEU A 272 -4.15 0.75 26.23
CA LEU A 272 -5.49 0.16 26.12
C LEU A 272 -5.94 -0.37 27.49
N ARG A 273 -7.13 0.07 27.93
CA ARG A 273 -7.81 -0.40 29.15
C ARG A 273 -8.20 -1.87 28.99
N SER A 274 -7.82 -2.71 29.95
CA SER A 274 -8.27 -4.10 30.05
C SER A 274 -9.78 -4.16 30.28
N GLY A 275 -10.52 -4.61 29.27
CA GLY A 275 -11.92 -5.02 29.39
C GLY A 275 -12.01 -6.52 29.68
N THR A 276 -12.80 -6.87 30.69
CA THR A 276 -13.12 -8.21 31.18
C THR A 276 -13.67 -9.15 30.11
N THR A 277 -13.24 -10.41 30.17
CA THR A 277 -13.70 -11.54 29.35
C THR A 277 -15.14 -11.95 29.68
N PRO A 278 -15.92 -12.37 28.67
CA PRO A 278 -16.90 -13.44 28.84
C PRO A 278 -16.55 -14.65 27.96
N GLY A 279 -16.80 -15.85 28.49
CA GLY A 279 -16.49 -17.15 27.88
C GLY A 279 -17.32 -17.52 26.64
N PRO A 280 -17.12 -18.75 26.12
CA PRO A 280 -17.35 -19.05 24.71
C PRO A 280 -18.80 -19.44 24.43
N SER A 281 -19.45 -18.75 23.50
CA SER A 281 -20.65 -19.25 22.81
C SER A 281 -20.49 -19.04 21.31
N GLY A 282 -20.52 -20.15 20.57
CA GLY A 282 -20.22 -20.23 19.16
C GLY A 282 -21.08 -19.34 18.26
N ASN A 283 -20.41 -18.78 17.26
CA ASN A 283 -20.85 -18.69 15.87
C ASN A 283 -19.66 -18.14 15.08
N THR A 284 -18.90 -19.04 14.46
CA THR A 284 -17.83 -18.68 13.52
C THR A 284 -18.45 -18.14 12.23
N PHE A 285 -18.68 -16.83 12.17
CA PHE A 285 -18.86 -16.14 10.91
C PHE A 285 -17.49 -15.92 10.28
N SER A 286 -17.23 -16.63 9.18
CA SER A 286 -15.97 -16.51 8.44
C SER A 286 -15.84 -15.13 7.80
N LEU A 287 -14.78 -14.40 8.13
CA LEU A 287 -14.43 -13.10 7.55
C LEU A 287 -14.28 -13.18 6.01
N THR A 288 -13.95 -14.36 5.48
CA THR A 288 -13.89 -14.63 4.03
C THR A 288 -15.23 -14.36 3.35
N ALA A 289 -16.37 -14.67 3.98
CA ALA A 289 -17.67 -14.50 3.37
C ALA A 289 -18.06 -13.03 3.21
N LEU A 290 -17.70 -12.17 4.18
CA LEU A 290 -18.04 -10.74 4.14
C LEU A 290 -17.21 -9.97 3.11
N VAL A 291 -15.92 -10.28 3.00
CA VAL A 291 -15.04 -9.67 1.98
C VAL A 291 -15.42 -10.14 0.57
N SER A 292 -15.74 -11.42 0.39
CA SER A 292 -16.18 -11.96 -0.90
C SER A 292 -17.53 -11.40 -1.37
N LEU A 293 -18.52 -11.20 -0.48
CA LEU A 293 -19.82 -10.65 -0.87
C LEU A 293 -19.77 -9.17 -1.28
N GLN A 294 -18.91 -8.35 -0.66
CA GLN A 294 -18.76 -6.94 -1.02
C GLN A 294 -17.96 -6.74 -2.33
N LEU A 295 -16.97 -7.58 -2.59
CA LEU A 295 -16.24 -7.59 -3.87
C LEU A 295 -17.14 -8.05 -5.02
N LEU A 296 -17.92 -9.13 -4.83
CA LEU A 296 -18.82 -9.66 -5.87
C LEU A 296 -19.98 -8.72 -6.20
N SER A 297 -20.58 -8.07 -5.21
CA SER A 297 -21.68 -7.12 -5.43
C SER A 297 -21.22 -5.87 -6.20
N SER A 298 -20.00 -5.39 -5.94
CA SER A 298 -19.44 -4.22 -6.63
C SER A 298 -19.03 -4.53 -8.07
N LEU A 299 -18.50 -5.73 -8.34
CA LEU A 299 -18.22 -6.19 -9.71
C LEU A 299 -19.49 -6.50 -10.52
N LEU A 300 -20.55 -7.02 -9.89
CA LEU A 300 -21.82 -7.28 -10.59
C LEU A 300 -22.49 -5.98 -11.05
N VAL A 301 -22.51 -4.93 -10.22
CA VAL A 301 -23.12 -3.64 -10.58
C VAL A 301 -22.41 -2.98 -11.77
N ALA A 302 -21.08 -3.09 -11.84
CA ALA A 302 -20.28 -2.58 -12.96
C ALA A 302 -20.56 -3.35 -14.27
N THR A 303 -20.82 -4.66 -14.20
CA THR A 303 -21.12 -5.48 -15.39
C THR A 303 -22.56 -5.35 -15.87
N THR A 304 -23.55 -5.24 -14.96
CA THR A 304 -24.96 -5.05 -15.34
C THR A 304 -25.24 -3.69 -15.96
N SER A 305 -24.49 -2.66 -15.58
CA SER A 305 -24.60 -1.32 -16.18
C SER A 305 -24.14 -1.31 -17.65
N CYS A 306 -23.33 -2.28 -18.08
CA CYS A 306 -22.81 -2.39 -19.44
C CYS A 306 -23.74 -3.17 -20.39
N VAL A 307 -24.49 -4.16 -19.88
CA VAL A 307 -25.44 -4.93 -20.71
C VAL A 307 -26.64 -4.08 -21.15
N SER A 308 -27.06 -3.10 -20.34
CA SER A 308 -28.19 -2.22 -20.66
C SER A 308 -27.89 -1.17 -21.74
N ALA A 309 -26.61 -0.93 -22.08
CA ALA A 309 -26.23 0.14 -23.02
C ALA A 309 -26.08 -0.33 -24.49
N LYS A 310 -26.25 -1.64 -24.79
CA LYS A 310 -25.98 -2.20 -26.13
C LYS A 310 -27.13 -2.96 -26.81
N GLN A 311 -28.36 -2.95 -26.29
CA GLN A 311 -29.50 -3.53 -27.01
C GLN A 311 -30.69 -2.59 -27.08
N GLY A 312 -30.80 -1.91 -28.22
CA GLY A 312 -32.04 -1.30 -28.65
C GLY A 312 -33.06 -2.36 -29.07
N MET A 313 -34.25 -2.26 -28.47
CA MET A 313 -35.54 -2.54 -29.08
C MET A 313 -35.89 -4.00 -29.45
N LEU A 314 -36.54 -4.70 -28.51
CA LEU A 314 -37.68 -5.56 -28.85
C LEU A 314 -38.73 -5.51 -27.72
N LEU A 315 -39.91 -4.99 -28.05
CA LEU A 315 -41.11 -5.08 -27.21
C LEU A 315 -41.47 -6.55 -26.94
N LEU A 316 -41.85 -6.91 -25.71
CA LEU A 316 -43.21 -7.39 -25.41
C LEU A 316 -43.41 -7.78 -23.92
N ARG A 317 -44.43 -7.13 -23.33
CA ARG A 317 -45.36 -7.57 -22.28
C ARG A 317 -44.86 -7.90 -20.87
N THR A 318 -45.21 -6.98 -19.98
CA THR A 318 -45.52 -7.17 -18.56
C THR A 318 -46.70 -8.10 -18.32
N LEU A 319 -46.47 -9.16 -17.54
CA LEU A 319 -47.39 -9.89 -16.65
C LEU A 319 -46.45 -10.42 -15.55
N GLY A 320 -46.52 -10.07 -14.26
CA GLY A 320 -47.65 -10.15 -13.36
C GLY A 320 -47.38 -11.28 -12.35
N ALA A 321 -47.01 -10.91 -11.11
CA ALA A 321 -47.07 -11.70 -9.86
C ALA A 321 -46.11 -12.89 -9.62
N GLY A 322 -45.59 -12.99 -8.39
CA GLY A 322 -45.37 -14.28 -7.71
C GLY A 322 -43.94 -14.63 -7.28
N VAL A 323 -43.69 -14.51 -5.97
CA VAL A 323 -42.65 -15.15 -5.13
C VAL A 323 -42.32 -16.59 -5.57
N THR A 324 -41.05 -17.05 -5.49
CA THR A 324 -40.55 -18.14 -4.59
C THR A 324 -39.04 -18.36 -4.75
N CYS A 325 -38.31 -18.33 -3.62
CA CYS A 325 -36.99 -18.95 -3.46
C CYS A 325 -37.09 -20.46 -3.70
N VAL A 326 -36.28 -21.02 -4.59
CA VAL A 326 -35.99 -22.45 -4.61
C VAL A 326 -34.49 -22.65 -4.74
N LEU A 327 -33.90 -23.09 -3.62
CA LEU A 327 -32.60 -23.75 -3.57
C LEU A 327 -32.67 -25.05 -4.38
N PHE A 328 -31.76 -25.23 -5.33
CA PHE A 328 -31.38 -26.56 -5.80
C PHE A 328 -29.87 -26.74 -5.60
N SER A 329 -29.56 -27.57 -4.60
CA SER A 329 -28.32 -28.32 -4.47
C SER A 329 -28.30 -29.41 -5.53
N TRP A 330 -27.23 -29.57 -6.30
CA TRP A 330 -26.82 -30.84 -6.89
C TRP A 330 -25.30 -30.85 -7.15
N LEU A 331 -24.64 -31.76 -6.42
CA LEU A 331 -23.34 -32.44 -6.60
C LEU A 331 -22.06 -31.63 -6.78
#